data_AF-A0A7V2CXA5-F1
#
_entry.id   AF-A0A7V2CXA5-F1
#
_cell.length_a   1.000
_cell.length_b   1.000
_cell.length_c   1.000
_cell.angle_alpha   90.00
_cell.angle_beta   90.00
_cell.angle_gamma   90.00
#
_symmetry.space_group_name_H-M   'P 1'
#
loop_
_entity.id
_entity.type
_entity.pdbx_description
1 polymer ?
#
loop_
_entity_poly.entity_id
_entity_poly.type
_entity_poly.pdbx_seq_one_letter_code
_entity_poly.pdbx_strand_id
1 'polypeptide(L)'
;MKRRLLLVILGSGVLLHLLGGVSLLRARSDSPAAEDSGYANISVFTRALQLIRQDYVDEQKISYRDLTYAALKGMLTALDPHSAFMEPQDFRAMQDDTKGD
;
A
#
# COMPACT_ATOMS: atom_id res chain seq x y z
N MET A 1 -17.08 42.22 35.08
CA MET A 1 -17.44 42.11 33.64
C MET A 1 -16.21 41.95 32.73
N LYS A 2 -15.16 42.76 32.89
CA LYS A 2 -13.93 42.72 32.06
C LYS A 2 -13.18 41.37 32.05
N ARG A 3 -13.10 40.65 33.17
CA ARG A 3 -12.45 39.31 33.27
C ARG A 3 -13.21 38.20 32.53
N ARG A 4 -14.54 38.28 32.48
CA ARG A 4 -15.38 37.33 31.71
C ARG A 4 -15.22 37.56 30.20
N LEU A 5 -15.10 38.82 29.77
CA LEU A 5 -14.86 39.17 28.37
C LEU A 5 -13.49 38.67 27.89
N LEU A 6 -12.44 38.81 28.71
CA LEU A 6 -11.09 38.32 28.39
C LEU A 6 -11.05 36.79 28.21
N LEU A 7 -11.77 36.03 29.02
CA LEU A 7 -11.84 34.57 28.91
C LEU A 7 -12.57 34.10 27.64
N VAL A 8 -13.61 34.84 27.22
CA VAL A 8 -14.36 34.53 25.99
C VAL A 8 -13.51 34.80 24.74
N ILE A 9 -12.73 35.89 24.72
CA ILE A 9 -11.83 36.22 23.61
C ILE A 9 -10.67 35.21 23.51
N LEU A 10 -10.10 34.81 24.66
CA LEU A 10 -9.04 33.79 24.68
C LEU A 10 -9.56 32.42 24.23
N GLY A 11 -10.77 32.05 24.67
CA GLY A 11 -11.43 30.80 24.26
C GLY A 11 -11.78 30.75 22.78
N SER A 12 -12.26 31.88 22.20
CA SER A 12 -12.59 31.91 20.76
C SER A 12 -11.34 31.85 19.88
N GLY A 13 -10.23 32.47 20.30
CA GLY A 13 -8.95 32.37 19.60
C GLY A 13 -8.42 30.93 19.53
N VAL A 14 -8.49 30.19 20.65
CA VAL A 14 -8.10 28.77 20.70
C VAL A 14 -9.03 27.92 19.82
N LEU A 15 -10.33 28.20 19.84
CA LEU A 15 -11.31 27.49 19.01
C LEU A 15 -11.11 27.76 17.51
N LEU A 16 -10.76 29.00 17.14
CA LEU A 16 -10.45 29.36 15.75
C LEU A 16 -9.16 28.70 15.26
N HIS A 17 -8.14 28.62 16.11
CA HIS A 17 -6.90 27.89 15.79
C HIS A 17 -7.13 26.38 15.66
N LEU A 18 -7.98 25.79 16.50
CA LEU A 18 -8.34 24.37 16.41
C LEU A 18 -9.15 24.05 15.14
N LEU A 19 -10.18 24.85 14.83
CA LEU A 19 -10.97 24.64 13.60
C LEU A 19 -10.16 24.95 12.32
N GLY A 20 -9.38 26.03 12.32
CA GLY A 20 -8.53 26.42 11.19
C GLY A 20 -7.36 25.46 10.95
N GLY A 21 -6.71 25.00 12.03
CA GLY A 21 -5.61 24.05 11.97
C GLY A 21 -6.02 22.68 11.42
N VAL A 22 -7.18 22.15 11.86
CA VAL A 22 -7.72 20.88 11.37
C VAL A 22 -8.07 20.95 9.87
N SER A 23 -8.54 22.11 9.40
CA SER A 23 -8.89 22.31 7.99
C SER A 23 -7.65 22.35 7.09
N LEU A 24 -6.57 23.00 7.54
CA LEU A 24 -5.29 23.05 6.82
C LEU A 24 -4.54 21.71 6.81
N LEU A 25 -4.66 20.90 7.87
CA LEU A 25 -4.11 19.54 7.93
C LEU A 25 -4.81 18.62 6.91
N ARG A 26 -6.14 18.72 6.76
CA ARG A 26 -6.90 17.96 5.77
C ARG A 26 -6.54 18.36 4.33
N ALA A 27 -6.45 19.65 4.04
CA ALA A 27 -6.07 20.13 2.71
C ALA A 27 -4.65 19.73 2.29
N ARG A 28 -3.74 19.50 3.24
CA ARG A 28 -2.38 19.00 2.96
C ARG A 28 -2.31 17.50 2.71
N SER A 29 -3.34 16.76 3.14
CA SER A 29 -3.42 15.30 3.00
C SER A 29 -3.73 14.88 1.56
N ASP A 30 -4.37 15.74 0.76
CA ASP A 30 -4.67 15.53 -0.67
C ASP A 30 -3.48 15.87 -1.60
N SER A 31 -2.24 15.69 -1.13
CA SER A 31 -1.08 15.83 -2.01
C SER A 31 -1.00 14.61 -2.94
N PRO A 32 -0.73 14.76 -4.25
CA PRO A 32 -0.60 13.63 -5.20
C PRO A 32 0.51 12.63 -4.82
N ALA A 33 1.44 13.02 -3.94
CA ALA A 33 2.41 12.11 -3.32
C ALA A 33 1.80 11.08 -2.35
N ALA A 34 0.58 11.29 -1.87
CA ALA A 34 -0.15 10.33 -1.05
C ALA A 34 -0.75 9.18 -1.89
N GLU A 35 -1.17 9.48 -3.13
CA GLU A 35 -1.68 8.51 -4.11
C GLU A 35 -0.58 7.56 -4.62
N ASP A 36 0.66 8.06 -4.75
CA ASP A 36 1.86 7.26 -5.02
C ASP A 36 2.62 6.87 -3.74
N SER A 37 1.93 6.81 -2.60
CA SER A 37 2.55 6.25 -1.41
C SER A 37 2.64 4.72 -1.58
N GLY A 38 3.86 4.18 -1.56
CA GLY A 38 4.07 2.73 -1.72
C GLY A 38 3.21 1.89 -0.77
N TYR A 39 2.94 2.38 0.44
CA TYR A 39 2.06 1.72 1.41
C TYR A 39 0.58 1.67 0.98
N ALA A 40 0.04 2.73 0.36
CA ALA A 40 -1.33 2.71 -0.15
C ALA A 40 -1.48 1.66 -1.25
N ASN A 41 -0.54 1.60 -2.19
CA ASN A 41 -0.56 0.63 -3.29
C ASN A 41 -0.38 -0.82 -2.80
N ILE A 42 0.46 -1.05 -1.78
CA ILE A 42 0.59 -2.37 -1.13
C ILE A 42 -0.74 -2.82 -0.49
N SER A 43 -1.49 -1.90 0.11
CA SER A 43 -2.79 -2.22 0.73
C SER A 43 -3.82 -2.66 -0.30
N VAL A 44 -3.85 -1.99 -1.46
CA VAL A 44 -4.71 -2.35 -2.60
C VAL A 44 -4.34 -3.73 -3.13
N PHE A 45 -3.04 -3.97 -3.34
CA PHE A 45 -2.54 -5.27 -3.80
C PHE A 45 -2.93 -6.41 -2.84
N THR A 46 -2.72 -6.22 -1.54
CA THR A 46 -3.05 -7.23 -0.52
C THR A 46 -4.55 -7.50 -0.47
N ARG A 47 -5.38 -6.45 -0.61
CA ARG A 47 -6.84 -6.59 -0.66
C ARG A 47 -7.29 -7.36 -1.91
N ALA A 48 -6.68 -7.10 -3.05
CA ALA A 48 -6.97 -7.83 -4.29
C ALA A 48 -6.65 -9.32 -4.15
N LEU A 49 -5.49 -9.68 -3.60
CA LEU A 49 -5.12 -11.08 -3.32
C LEU A 49 -6.15 -11.79 -2.43
N GLN A 50 -6.62 -11.11 -1.37
CA GLN A 50 -7.63 -11.64 -0.48
C GLN A 50 -8.96 -11.89 -1.19
N LEU A 51 -9.45 -10.91 -1.95
CA LEU A 51 -10.71 -11.03 -2.69
C LEU A 51 -10.63 -12.14 -3.74
N ILE A 52 -9.55 -12.20 -4.52
CA ILE A 52 -9.36 -13.24 -5.53
C ILE A 52 -9.43 -14.62 -4.89
N ARG A 53 -8.76 -14.84 -3.76
CA ARG A 53 -8.77 -16.15 -3.10
C ARG A 53 -10.15 -16.49 -2.51
N GLN A 54 -10.80 -15.53 -1.87
CA GLN A 54 -12.09 -15.71 -1.19
C GLN A 54 -13.24 -15.97 -2.17
N ASP A 55 -13.25 -15.25 -3.30
CA ASP A 55 -14.35 -15.28 -4.26
C ASP A 55 -14.09 -16.28 -5.40
N TYR A 56 -12.95 -16.97 -5.39
CA TYR A 56 -12.67 -18.02 -6.38
C TYR A 56 -13.53 -19.26 -6.14
N VAL A 57 -13.96 -19.88 -7.24
CA VAL A 57 -14.87 -21.04 -7.26
C VAL A 57 -14.38 -22.19 -6.38
N ASP A 58 -13.06 -22.38 -6.26
CA ASP A 58 -12.44 -23.41 -5.44
C ASP A 58 -11.26 -22.85 -4.64
N GLU A 59 -11.55 -22.26 -3.49
CA GLU A 59 -10.55 -21.63 -2.61
C GLU A 59 -9.40 -22.56 -2.19
N GLN A 60 -9.62 -23.88 -2.20
CA GLN A 60 -8.62 -24.88 -1.80
C GLN A 60 -7.57 -25.10 -2.87
N LYS A 61 -7.90 -24.78 -4.13
CA LYS A 61 -6.98 -24.88 -5.27
C LYS A 61 -6.05 -23.68 -5.43
N ILE A 62 -6.24 -22.62 -4.65
CA ILE A 62 -5.44 -21.41 -4.75
C ILE A 62 -4.83 -21.03 -3.41
N SER A 63 -3.49 -21.02 -3.34
CA SER A 63 -2.78 -20.44 -2.21
C SER A 63 -2.36 -18.99 -2.48
N TYR A 64 -2.18 -18.22 -1.40
CA TYR A 64 -1.60 -16.88 -1.50
C TYR A 64 -0.20 -16.89 -2.13
N ARG A 65 0.56 -17.98 -1.95
CA ARG A 65 1.89 -18.13 -2.57
C ARG A 65 1.76 -18.20 -4.09
N ASP A 66 0.83 -19.00 -4.59
CA ASP A 66 0.64 -19.18 -6.03
C ASP A 66 0.16 -17.88 -6.68
N LEU A 67 -0.77 -17.15 -6.04
CA LEU A 67 -1.20 -15.83 -6.48
C LEU A 67 -0.07 -14.80 -6.47
N THR A 68 0.77 -14.83 -5.44
CA THR A 68 1.92 -13.93 -5.33
C THR A 68 2.93 -14.21 -6.45
N TYR A 69 3.26 -15.47 -6.71
CA TYR A 69 4.19 -15.84 -7.77
C TYR A 69 3.63 -15.53 -9.16
N ALA A 70 2.33 -15.76 -9.39
CA ALA A 70 1.68 -15.36 -10.62
C ALA A 70 1.70 -13.84 -10.84
N ALA A 71 1.44 -13.06 -9.78
CA ALA A 71 1.51 -11.61 -9.83
C ALA A 71 2.94 -11.11 -10.13
N LEU A 72 3.96 -11.68 -9.48
CA LEU A 72 5.37 -11.33 -9.73
C LEU A 72 5.79 -11.65 -11.17
N LYS A 73 5.39 -12.82 -11.70
CA LYS A 73 5.61 -13.19 -13.11
C LYS A 73 4.97 -12.15 -14.04
N GLY A 74 3.69 -11.83 -13.84
CA GLY A 74 2.97 -10.84 -14.66
C GLY A 74 3.59 -9.44 -14.60
N MET A 75 3.98 -8.98 -13.41
CA MET A 75 4.62 -7.67 -13.23
C MET A 75 5.97 -7.58 -13.96
N LEU A 76 6.81 -8.62 -13.88
CA LEU A 76 8.11 -8.62 -14.56
C LEU A 76 7.96 -8.75 -16.08
N THR A 77 7.03 -9.58 -16.57
CA THR A 77 6.73 -9.66 -18.01
C THR A 77 6.21 -8.34 -18.57
N ALA A 78 5.42 -7.59 -17.79
CA ALA A 78 4.93 -6.27 -18.18
C ALA A 78 6.04 -5.20 -18.17
N LEU A 79 7.06 -5.36 -17.32
CA LEU A 79 8.17 -4.43 -17.20
C LEU A 79 9.17 -4.58 -18.35
N ASP A 80 9.55 -5.82 -18.67
CA ASP A 80 10.54 -6.13 -19.72
C ASP A 80 10.39 -7.61 -20.17
N PRO A 81 10.28 -7.89 -21.49
CA PRO A 81 10.20 -9.27 -22.01
C PRO A 81 11.37 -10.18 -21.63
N HIS A 82 12.53 -9.62 -21.28
CA HIS A 82 13.71 -10.38 -20.88
C HIS A 82 13.80 -10.61 -19.35
N SER A 83 12.93 -9.97 -18.58
CA SER A 83 12.85 -10.11 -17.14
C SER A 83 11.86 -11.20 -16.75
N ALA A 84 12.29 -12.13 -15.89
CA ALA A 84 11.47 -13.24 -15.43
C ALA A 84 11.60 -13.48 -13.92
N PHE A 85 10.48 -13.80 -13.28
CA PHE A 85 10.47 -14.29 -11.90
C PHE A 85 10.86 -15.77 -11.88
N MET A 86 11.91 -16.12 -11.14
CA MET A 86 12.28 -17.51 -10.88
C MET A 86 11.75 -17.96 -9.52
N GLU A 87 11.07 -19.10 -9.50
CA GLU A 87 10.67 -19.70 -8.22
C GLU A 87 11.90 -20.23 -7.47
N PRO A 88 11.86 -20.30 -6.13
CA PRO A 88 13.03 -20.70 -5.34
C PRO A 88 13.63 -22.07 -5.73
N GLN A 89 12.80 -22.99 -6.21
CA GLN A 89 13.24 -24.30 -6.71
C GLN A 89 14.06 -24.16 -8.00
N ASP A 90 13.57 -23.39 -8.97
CA ASP A 90 14.20 -23.24 -10.28
C ASP A 90 15.47 -22.41 -10.15
N PHE A 91 15.45 -21.41 -9.27
CA PHE A 91 16.63 -20.63 -8.92
C PHE A 91 17.72 -21.50 -8.29
N ARG A 92 17.36 -22.43 -7.38
CA ARG A 92 18.31 -23.39 -6.81
C ARG A 92 18.89 -24.31 -7.86
N ALA A 93 18.05 -24.89 -8.72
CA ALA A 93 18.52 -25.75 -9.81
C ALA A 93 19.51 -25.02 -10.73
N MET A 94 19.19 -23.79 -11.14
CA MET A 94 20.10 -22.97 -11.95
C MET A 94 21.42 -22.67 -11.22
N GLN A 95 21.38 -22.39 -9.91
CA GLN A 95 22.58 -22.19 -9.11
C GLN A 95 23.44 -23.44 -9.02
N ASP A 96 22.82 -24.61 -8.91
CA ASP A 96 23.52 -25.89 -8.84
C ASP A 96 24.19 -26.20 -10.18
N ASP A 97 23.49 -25.98 -11.31
CA ASP A 97 24.07 -26.09 -12.67
C ASP A 97 25.25 -25.12 -12.87
N THR A 98 25.14 -23.89 -12.38
CA THR A 98 26.21 -22.87 -12.51
C THR A 98 27.44 -23.19 -11.65
N LYS A 99 27.25 -23.95 -10.56
CA LYS A 99 28.34 -24.38 -9.66
C LYS A 99 28.93 -25.74 -10.06
N GLY A 100 28.35 -26.42 -11.06
CA GLY A 100 28.55 -27.84 -11.32
C GLY A 100 28.82 -28.16 -12.79
N ASP A 101 29.89 -27.56 -13.33
CA ASP A 101 30.93 -28.21 -14.16
C ASP A 101 32.31 -27.71 -13.69
#